data_AF-A0A554LMA2-F1
#
_entry.id   AF-A0A554LMA2-F1
#
_cell.length_a   1.000
_cell.length_b   1.000
_cell.length_c   1.000
_cell.angle_alpha   90.00
_cell.angle_beta   90.00
_cell.angle_gamma   90.00
#
_symmetry.space_group_name_H-M   'P 1'
#
loop_
_entity.id
_entity.type
_entity.pdbx_description
1 polymer ?
#
loop_
_entity_poly.entity_id
_entity_poly.type
_entity_poly.pdbx_seq_one_letter_code
_entity_poly.pdbx_strand_id
1 'polypeptide(L)'
;MAFWKNKKKKGEEPSVAPLNGTMKGKEKTPLRPKDAKEVIAQVAQQQQSAEKKVVETKQVITFELDKEEYAAPILDLREILRIPEIIAVPGVPPFVKGIFNLRGQIVVVIDLEKRFALKREHPMEPRDVIIVEAGGTVFGVVVDEVTGVLRVPVTSIRPTPSLVATKIQADYLNGVIVLEESQGTQGTEEKEELAPEQIKELLKTKKPAGGPGRARVLLLLDLPKMLSEEEFLGFGNTVRQTVEEVK
;
A
#
# COMPACT_ATOMS: atom_id res chain seq x y z
N MET A 1 34.05 14.73 69.00
CA MET A 1 34.76 15.66 69.91
C MET A 1 34.82 17.01 69.20
N ALA A 2 33.99 18.00 69.55
CA ALA A 2 34.30 19.05 70.56
C ALA A 2 35.58 19.84 70.18
N PHE A 3 35.66 21.17 70.10
CA PHE A 3 34.90 22.29 70.64
C PHE A 3 35.54 23.57 70.04
N TRP A 4 34.81 24.68 69.83
CA TRP A 4 35.00 26.01 70.49
C TRP A 4 35.15 27.09 69.38
N LYS A 5 34.67 28.35 69.40
CA LYS A 5 34.24 29.32 70.43
C LYS A 5 33.67 30.55 69.68
N ASN A 6 32.38 30.88 69.72
CA ASN A 6 31.68 31.81 70.61
C ASN A 6 32.43 33.12 70.99
N LYS A 7 31.96 34.31 70.55
CA LYS A 7 31.30 35.32 71.44
C LYS A 7 30.92 36.65 70.75
N LYS A 8 29.71 37.07 71.14
CA LYS A 8 28.93 38.31 70.92
C LYS A 8 29.61 39.64 71.26
N LYS A 9 29.14 40.74 70.64
CA LYS A 9 28.43 41.92 71.24
C LYS A 9 28.15 42.95 70.11
N LYS A 10 26.91 43.28 69.72
CA LYS A 10 25.91 44.22 70.29
C LYS A 10 26.39 45.67 70.51
N GLY A 11 25.80 46.60 69.75
CA GLY A 11 25.77 48.07 69.92
C GLY A 11 25.12 48.67 68.66
N GLU A 12 23.81 48.89 68.66
CA GLU A 12 23.13 50.20 68.83
C GLU A 12 22.79 50.87 67.49
N GLU A 13 21.50 50.81 67.14
CA GLU A 13 20.80 51.68 66.18
C GLU A 13 20.31 52.94 66.93
N PRO A 14 20.08 54.09 66.26
CA PRO A 14 18.72 54.34 65.75
C PRO A 14 18.59 55.30 64.53
N SER A 15 17.37 55.34 63.96
CA SER A 15 16.66 56.57 63.46
C SER A 15 17.20 57.30 62.22
N VAL A 16 16.46 57.66 61.15
CA VAL A 16 15.04 57.66 60.73
C VAL A 16 15.02 57.80 59.18
N ALA A 17 13.98 57.30 58.50
CA ALA A 17 13.73 57.35 57.04
C ALA A 17 13.09 58.70 56.57
N PRO A 18 12.56 58.94 55.32
CA PRO A 18 12.45 58.10 54.11
C PRO A 18 12.54 58.83 52.71
N LEU A 19 12.40 58.05 51.61
CA LEU A 19 11.79 58.34 50.28
C LEU A 19 12.32 59.45 49.32
N ASN A 20 12.87 59.05 48.15
CA ASN A 20 12.22 59.16 46.81
C ASN A 20 13.22 59.07 45.62
N GLY A 21 12.81 58.33 44.57
CA GLY A 21 12.89 58.84 43.19
C GLY A 21 14.13 58.54 42.33
N THR A 22 13.96 57.54 41.45
CA THR A 22 14.35 57.60 40.03
C THR A 22 15.84 57.60 39.68
N MET A 23 16.42 56.40 39.50
CA MET A 23 17.66 56.24 38.71
C MET A 23 17.33 56.18 37.21
N LYS A 24 17.70 57.24 36.49
CA LYS A 24 17.87 57.26 35.02
C LYS A 24 19.26 56.69 34.70
N GLY A 25 19.31 55.77 33.74
CA GLY A 25 20.48 54.96 33.42
C GLY A 25 21.65 55.69 32.76
N LYS A 26 22.79 55.01 32.77
CA LYS A 26 23.87 55.17 31.79
C LYS A 26 24.42 53.80 31.38
N GLU A 27 24.07 53.47 30.15
CA GLU A 27 24.76 52.65 29.13
C GLU A 27 25.87 51.70 29.59
N LYS A 28 25.59 50.40 29.49
CA LYS A 28 26.61 49.37 29.30
C LYS A 28 26.90 49.25 27.81
N THR A 29 28.17 49.44 27.44
CA THR A 29 28.74 49.24 26.11
C THR A 29 28.26 47.93 25.47
N PRO A 30 27.77 47.92 24.22
CA PRO A 30 27.37 46.69 23.56
C PRO A 30 28.60 45.86 23.18
N LEU A 31 28.61 44.62 23.66
CA LEU A 31 29.51 43.57 23.21
C LEU A 31 29.29 43.35 21.70
N ARG A 32 30.38 43.30 20.92
CA ARG A 32 30.34 43.07 19.46
C ARG A 32 29.76 41.68 19.15
N PRO A 33 28.68 41.56 18.36
CA PRO A 33 28.17 40.27 17.91
C PRO A 33 28.84 39.89 16.59
N LYS A 34 29.83 38.98 16.61
CA LYS A 34 30.30 38.33 15.37
C LYS A 34 30.09 36.82 15.33
N ASP A 35 29.91 36.13 16.45
CA ASP A 35 29.89 34.66 16.42
C ASP A 35 28.53 34.03 16.78
N ALA A 36 27.50 34.83 17.07
CA ALA A 36 26.17 34.31 17.35
C ALA A 36 25.42 33.83 16.09
N LYS A 37 25.73 34.39 14.90
CA LYS A 37 25.10 33.96 13.65
C LYS A 37 25.65 32.62 13.15
N GLU A 38 26.91 32.32 13.44
CA GLU A 38 27.58 31.10 12.95
C GLU A 38 27.20 29.87 13.78
N VAL A 39 27.06 30.04 15.11
CA VAL A 39 26.61 28.96 16.00
C VAL A 39 25.13 28.59 15.75
N ILE A 40 24.26 29.56 15.51
CA ILE A 40 22.85 29.30 15.18
C ILE A 40 22.72 28.66 13.78
N ALA A 41 23.58 29.03 12.83
CA ALA A 41 23.62 28.42 11.49
C ALA A 41 24.10 26.96 11.52
N GLN A 42 25.07 26.61 12.37
CA GLN A 42 25.56 25.24 12.50
C GLN A 42 24.55 24.30 13.20
N VAL A 43 23.81 24.81 14.21
CA VAL A 43 22.74 24.05 14.86
C VAL A 43 21.52 23.88 13.94
N ALA A 44 21.21 24.88 13.12
CA ALA A 44 20.15 24.78 12.10
C ALA A 44 20.50 23.80 10.97
N GLN A 45 21.78 23.70 10.58
CA GLN A 45 22.24 22.74 9.58
C GLN A 45 22.27 21.29 10.11
N GLN A 46 22.48 21.07 11.41
CA GLN A 46 22.41 19.71 12.00
C GLN A 46 20.98 19.18 12.20
N GLN A 47 19.96 20.05 12.20
CA GLN A 47 18.55 19.64 12.36
C GLN A 47 17.82 19.45 11.02
N GLN A 48 18.43 19.81 9.89
CA GLN A 48 17.86 19.60 8.55
C GLN A 48 18.31 18.31 7.85
N SER A 49 19.18 17.52 8.47
CA SER A 49 19.59 16.19 7.99
C SER A 49 18.79 15.05 8.66
N ALA A 50 17.54 15.29 9.04
CA ALA A 50 16.57 14.20 9.09
C ALA A 50 16.13 13.98 7.64
N GLU A 51 16.99 13.32 6.85
CA GLU A 51 16.62 12.75 5.56
C GLU A 51 15.36 11.92 5.79
N LYS A 52 14.22 12.45 5.39
CA LYS A 52 12.96 11.71 5.31
C LYS A 52 13.23 10.62 4.27
N LYS A 53 13.71 9.46 4.73
CA LYS A 53 14.01 8.31 3.90
C LYS A 53 12.74 8.00 3.15
N VAL A 54 12.66 8.41 1.88
CA VAL A 54 11.49 8.16 1.03
C VAL A 54 11.48 6.67 0.80
N VAL A 55 10.71 5.95 1.62
CA VAL A 55 10.50 4.52 1.44
C VAL A 55 9.69 4.38 0.16
N GLU A 56 10.32 3.81 -0.87
CA GLU A 56 9.63 3.51 -2.12
C GLU A 56 8.50 2.50 -1.81
N THR A 57 7.28 2.83 -2.24
CA THR A 57 6.08 2.02 -2.01
C THR A 57 5.41 1.68 -3.33
N LYS A 58 4.78 0.52 -3.38
CA LYS A 58 3.91 0.09 -4.48
C LYS A 58 2.47 0.00 -3.98
N GLN A 59 1.52 0.36 -4.84
CA GLN A 59 0.10 0.12 -4.59
C GLN A 59 -0.31 -1.18 -5.25
N VAL A 60 -0.98 -2.04 -4.47
CA VAL A 60 -1.46 -3.33 -4.92
C VAL A 60 -2.94 -3.45 -4.59
N ILE A 61 -3.72 -4.02 -5.49
CA ILE A 61 -5.03 -4.56 -5.14
C ILE A 61 -4.84 -5.87 -4.39
N THR A 62 -5.74 -6.16 -3.46
CA THR A 62 -5.83 -7.45 -2.77
C THR A 62 -7.18 -8.10 -3.06
N PHE A 63 -7.17 -9.41 -3.23
CA PHE A 63 -8.35 -10.20 -3.52
C PHE A 63 -8.18 -11.63 -3.01
N GLU A 64 -9.30 -12.33 -2.89
CA GLU A 64 -9.34 -13.70 -2.41
C GLU A 64 -9.64 -14.68 -3.56
N LEU A 65 -9.08 -15.88 -3.43
CA LEU A 65 -9.38 -17.05 -4.23
C LEU A 65 -9.29 -18.29 -3.32
N ASP A 66 -10.39 -19.01 -3.14
CA ASP A 66 -10.47 -20.18 -2.25
C ASP A 66 -9.96 -19.93 -0.82
N LYS A 67 -10.25 -18.74 -0.26
CA LYS A 67 -9.76 -18.23 1.04
C LYS A 67 -8.25 -17.98 1.14
N GLU A 68 -7.51 -18.11 0.05
CA GLU A 68 -6.14 -17.62 -0.04
C GLU A 68 -6.12 -16.17 -0.54
N GLU A 69 -5.17 -15.38 -0.04
CA GLU A 69 -5.08 -13.97 -0.37
C GLU A 69 -3.98 -13.68 -1.39
N TYR A 70 -4.37 -12.96 -2.43
CA TYR A 70 -3.54 -12.59 -3.56
C TYR A 70 -3.46 -11.09 -3.68
N ALA A 71 -2.41 -10.61 -4.34
CA ALA A 71 -2.22 -9.21 -4.65
C ALA A 71 -1.77 -9.03 -6.09
N ALA A 72 -2.13 -7.92 -6.72
CA ALA A 72 -1.61 -7.54 -8.03
C ALA A 72 -1.30 -6.03 -8.06
N PRO A 73 -0.26 -5.58 -8.80
CA PRO A 73 0.02 -4.16 -8.95
C PRO A 73 -1.17 -3.41 -9.53
N ILE A 74 -1.59 -2.31 -8.89
CA ILE A 74 -2.76 -1.53 -9.36
C ILE A 74 -2.55 -0.96 -10.77
N LEU A 75 -1.29 -0.79 -11.18
CA LEU A 75 -0.92 -0.25 -12.49
C LEU A 75 -1.25 -1.21 -13.64
N ASP A 76 -1.39 -2.51 -13.35
CA ASP A 76 -1.75 -3.51 -14.36
C ASP A 76 -3.28 -3.55 -14.58
N LEU A 77 -4.05 -2.88 -13.71
CA LEU A 77 -5.51 -2.93 -13.70
C LEU A 77 -6.12 -1.73 -14.41
N ARG A 78 -7.14 -2.01 -15.22
CA ARG A 78 -7.97 -1.00 -15.87
C ARG A 78 -9.21 -0.66 -15.05
N GLU A 79 -10.00 -1.67 -14.68
CA GLU A 79 -11.19 -1.51 -13.84
C GLU A 79 -11.54 -2.83 -13.15
N ILE A 80 -12.45 -2.77 -12.17
CA ILE A 80 -12.99 -3.95 -11.48
C ILE A 80 -14.49 -3.90 -11.66
N LEU A 81 -15.09 -5.03 -11.98
CA LEU A 81 -16.52 -5.16 -12.22
C LEU A 81 -17.08 -6.25 -11.32
N ARG A 82 -18.37 -6.13 -10.97
CA ARG A 82 -19.10 -7.33 -10.56
C ARG A 82 -19.17 -8.28 -11.72
N ILE A 83 -19.14 -9.58 -11.45
CA ILE A 83 -19.13 -10.60 -12.48
C ILE A 83 -20.31 -10.37 -13.45
N PRO A 84 -20.05 -10.10 -14.74
CA PRO A 84 -21.10 -9.95 -15.73
C PRO A 84 -21.58 -11.33 -16.18
N GLU A 85 -22.60 -11.35 -17.03
CA GLU A 85 -22.95 -12.57 -17.76
C GLU A 85 -21.82 -12.91 -18.74
N ILE A 86 -21.26 -14.12 -18.59
CA ILE A 86 -20.13 -14.61 -19.39
C ILE A 86 -20.66 -15.65 -20.38
N ILE A 87 -20.41 -15.40 -21.65
CA ILE A 87 -20.75 -16.31 -22.74
C ILE A 87 -19.60 -17.30 -22.88
N ALA A 88 -19.89 -18.59 -22.69
CA ALA A 88 -18.90 -19.64 -22.86
C ALA A 88 -18.46 -19.73 -24.34
N VAL A 89 -17.15 -19.89 -24.56
CA VAL A 89 -16.59 -20.06 -25.91
C VAL A 89 -16.23 -21.55 -26.08
N PRO A 90 -16.72 -22.24 -27.12
CA PRO A 90 -16.34 -23.63 -27.37
C PRO A 90 -14.89 -23.72 -27.86
N GLY A 91 -14.19 -24.82 -27.57
CA GLY A 91 -12.86 -25.09 -28.15
C GLY A 91 -11.69 -24.27 -27.58
N VAL A 92 -11.93 -23.43 -26.57
CA VAL A 92 -10.87 -22.73 -25.82
C VAL A 92 -10.32 -23.60 -24.69
N PRO A 93 -9.10 -23.31 -24.18
CA PRO A 93 -8.57 -23.99 -23.02
C PRO A 93 -9.48 -23.88 -21.79
N PRO A 94 -9.49 -24.85 -20.87
CA PRO A 94 -10.41 -24.87 -19.72
C PRO A 94 -10.31 -23.65 -18.80
N PHE A 95 -9.13 -23.02 -18.72
CA PHE A 95 -8.90 -21.82 -17.92
C PHE A 95 -9.57 -20.57 -18.51
N VAL A 96 -10.01 -20.61 -19.77
CA VAL A 96 -10.83 -19.55 -20.36
C VAL A 96 -12.27 -19.82 -19.97
N LYS A 97 -12.85 -18.96 -19.13
CA LYS A 97 -14.24 -19.05 -18.70
C LYS A 97 -15.20 -18.69 -19.83
N GLY A 98 -14.79 -17.78 -20.71
CA GLY A 98 -15.56 -17.32 -21.85
C GLY A 98 -15.26 -15.87 -22.20
N ILE A 99 -16.26 -15.17 -22.71
CA ILE A 99 -16.17 -13.76 -23.12
C ILE A 99 -17.35 -12.96 -22.60
N PHE A 100 -17.18 -11.65 -22.50
CA PHE A 100 -18.28 -10.70 -22.33
C PHE A 100 -17.97 -9.39 -23.06
N ASN A 101 -19.00 -8.57 -23.24
CA ASN A 101 -18.87 -7.25 -23.86
C ASN A 101 -18.66 -6.17 -22.80
N LEU A 102 -17.52 -5.50 -22.85
CA LEU A 102 -17.20 -4.32 -22.06
C LEU A 102 -17.21 -3.08 -22.95
N ARG A 103 -18.32 -2.31 -22.91
CA ARG A 103 -18.47 -1.03 -23.64
C ARG A 103 -18.16 -1.12 -25.14
N GLY A 104 -18.58 -2.23 -25.78
CA GLY A 104 -18.35 -2.50 -27.21
C GLY A 104 -17.07 -3.26 -27.51
N GLN A 105 -16.22 -3.51 -26.51
CA GLN A 105 -15.01 -4.29 -26.62
C GLN A 105 -15.23 -5.70 -26.07
N ILE A 106 -14.87 -6.72 -26.85
CA ILE A 106 -14.93 -8.12 -26.38
C ILE A 106 -13.76 -8.36 -25.43
N VAL A 107 -14.07 -8.83 -24.23
CA VAL A 107 -13.11 -9.15 -23.18
C VAL A 107 -13.15 -10.64 -22.93
N VAL A 108 -11.98 -11.28 -23.01
CA VAL A 108 -11.80 -12.70 -22.66
C VAL A 108 -11.64 -12.82 -21.17
N VAL A 109 -12.32 -13.79 -20.56
CA VAL A 109 -12.32 -13.99 -19.11
C VAL A 109 -11.54 -15.25 -18.76
N ILE A 110 -10.53 -15.08 -17.92
CA ILE A 110 -9.69 -16.14 -17.37
C ILE A 110 -10.18 -16.51 -15.98
N ASP A 111 -10.25 -17.81 -15.74
CA ASP A 111 -10.50 -18.43 -14.45
C ASP A 111 -9.16 -18.79 -13.79
N LEU A 112 -8.77 -18.04 -12.75
CA LEU A 112 -7.49 -18.27 -12.06
C LEU A 112 -7.42 -19.63 -11.39
N GLU A 113 -8.53 -20.15 -10.87
CA GLU A 113 -8.51 -21.45 -10.21
C GLU A 113 -8.09 -22.53 -11.20
N LYS A 114 -8.69 -22.48 -12.38
CA LYS A 114 -8.34 -23.40 -13.47
C LYS A 114 -6.95 -23.11 -14.04
N ARG A 115 -6.54 -21.84 -14.15
CA ARG A 115 -5.20 -21.45 -14.63
C ARG A 115 -4.10 -21.95 -13.70
N PHE A 116 -4.34 -21.92 -12.40
CA PHE A 116 -3.42 -22.38 -11.36
C PHE A 116 -3.61 -23.87 -11.01
N ALA A 117 -4.57 -24.55 -11.66
CA ALA A 117 -4.96 -25.92 -11.34
C ALA A 117 -5.25 -26.12 -9.84
N LEU A 118 -5.84 -25.12 -9.20
CA LEU A 118 -6.22 -25.18 -7.80
C LEU A 118 -7.40 -26.13 -7.62
N LYS A 119 -7.32 -26.95 -6.57
CA LYS A 119 -8.44 -27.77 -6.14
C LYS A 119 -9.19 -27.00 -5.07
N ARG A 120 -10.34 -26.44 -5.45
CA ARG A 120 -11.17 -25.63 -4.57
C ARG A 120 -11.62 -26.44 -3.35
N GLU A 121 -11.24 -26.01 -2.17
CA GLU A 121 -11.69 -26.60 -0.89
C GLU A 121 -13.00 -25.96 -0.43
N HIS A 122 -13.27 -24.71 -0.83
CA HIS A 122 -14.43 -23.92 -0.45
C HIS A 122 -15.16 -23.41 -1.71
N PRO A 123 -16.13 -24.18 -2.23
CA PRO A 123 -16.92 -23.78 -3.39
C PRO A 123 -17.66 -22.48 -3.11
N MET A 124 -17.37 -21.45 -3.89
CA MET A 124 -18.04 -20.15 -3.85
C MET A 124 -18.21 -19.64 -5.28
N GLU A 125 -19.30 -18.90 -5.53
CA GLU A 125 -19.46 -18.23 -6.81
C GLU A 125 -18.54 -17.00 -6.87
N PRO A 126 -17.72 -16.85 -7.94
CA PRO A 126 -16.89 -15.67 -8.12
C PRO A 126 -17.76 -14.41 -8.19
N ARG A 127 -17.41 -13.36 -7.46
CA ARG A 127 -18.22 -12.13 -7.39
C ARG A 127 -17.68 -11.01 -8.25
N ASP A 128 -16.36 -10.98 -8.44
CA ASP A 128 -15.66 -9.86 -9.05
C ASP A 128 -14.83 -10.32 -10.25
N VAL A 129 -14.71 -9.45 -11.24
CA VAL A 129 -13.82 -9.59 -12.41
C VAL A 129 -12.86 -8.41 -12.42
N ILE A 130 -11.57 -8.72 -12.40
CA ILE A 130 -10.49 -7.75 -12.52
C ILE A 130 -10.16 -7.60 -14.01
N ILE A 131 -10.28 -6.40 -14.55
CA ILE A 131 -9.93 -6.08 -15.94
C ILE A 131 -8.47 -5.64 -15.98
N VAL A 132 -7.68 -6.36 -16.77
CA VAL A 132 -6.24 -6.20 -16.92
C VAL A 132 -5.96 -5.75 -18.35
N GLU A 133 -5.02 -4.81 -18.51
CA GLU A 133 -4.54 -4.38 -19.82
C GLU A 133 -3.03 -4.61 -19.93
N ALA A 134 -2.62 -5.43 -20.89
CA ALA A 134 -1.23 -5.81 -21.10
C ALA A 134 -0.90 -5.81 -22.59
N GLY A 135 0.09 -5.02 -23.02
CA GLY A 135 0.52 -4.99 -24.43
C GLY A 135 -0.60 -4.63 -25.42
N GLY A 136 -1.58 -3.81 -25.01
CA GLY A 136 -2.75 -3.46 -25.83
C GLY A 136 -3.85 -4.53 -25.86
N THR A 137 -3.65 -5.67 -25.20
CA THR A 137 -4.65 -6.71 -24.99
C THR A 137 -5.37 -6.46 -23.68
N VAL A 138 -6.70 -6.55 -23.69
CA VAL A 138 -7.54 -6.42 -22.50
C VAL A 138 -8.23 -7.75 -22.23
N PHE A 139 -8.09 -8.23 -21.00
CA PHE A 139 -8.72 -9.45 -20.53
C PHE A 139 -9.23 -9.28 -19.11
N GLY A 140 -10.19 -10.11 -18.74
CA GLY A 140 -10.77 -10.18 -17.42
C GLY A 140 -10.24 -11.39 -16.67
N VAL A 141 -10.14 -11.27 -15.36
CA VAL A 141 -9.73 -12.34 -14.45
C VAL A 141 -10.81 -12.48 -13.39
N VAL A 142 -11.47 -13.64 -13.31
CA VAL A 142 -12.46 -13.90 -12.25
C VAL A 142 -11.74 -14.22 -10.94
N VAL A 143 -12.25 -13.62 -9.87
CA VAL A 143 -11.79 -13.84 -8.50
C VAL A 143 -13.00 -13.98 -7.58
N ASP A 144 -12.80 -14.54 -6.39
CA ASP A 144 -13.90 -14.72 -5.45
C ASP A 144 -14.42 -13.37 -4.99
N GLU A 145 -13.51 -12.52 -4.52
CA GLU A 145 -13.85 -11.19 -4.06
C GLU A 145 -12.60 -10.29 -3.99
N VAL A 146 -12.74 -9.05 -4.45
CA VAL A 146 -11.74 -8.00 -4.18
C VAL A 146 -11.90 -7.51 -2.74
N THR A 147 -10.81 -7.57 -1.98
CA THR A 147 -10.79 -7.25 -0.55
C THR A 147 -10.32 -5.84 -0.24
N GLY A 148 -9.45 -5.25 -1.06
CA GLY A 148 -8.81 -3.99 -0.69
C GLY A 148 -7.79 -3.45 -1.69
N VAL A 149 -7.24 -2.28 -1.35
CA VAL A 149 -5.98 -1.78 -1.92
C VAL A 149 -5.03 -1.49 -0.79
N LEU A 150 -3.79 -1.93 -0.93
CA LEU A 150 -2.73 -1.72 0.04
C LEU A 150 -1.57 -0.96 -0.59
N ARG A 151 -0.96 -0.06 0.19
CA ARG A 151 0.34 0.52 -0.13
C ARG A 151 1.40 -0.22 0.65
N VAL A 152 2.29 -0.91 -0.05
CA VAL A 152 3.32 -1.79 0.52
C VAL A 152 4.72 -1.23 0.23
N PRO A 153 5.63 -1.18 1.21
CA PRO A 153 7.04 -0.89 0.95
C PRO A 153 7.63 -1.89 -0.04
N VAL A 154 8.43 -1.44 -1.00
CA VAL A 154 9.12 -2.36 -1.92
C VAL A 154 10.00 -3.37 -1.15
N THR A 155 10.52 -2.95 0.00
CA THR A 155 11.34 -3.77 0.91
C THR A 155 10.59 -4.93 1.59
N SER A 156 9.25 -4.90 1.63
CA SER A 156 8.43 -6.00 2.16
C SER A 156 8.12 -7.09 1.13
N ILE A 157 8.43 -6.84 -0.15
CA ILE A 157 8.30 -7.83 -1.22
C ILE A 157 9.51 -8.76 -1.15
N ARG A 158 9.23 -10.04 -0.94
CA ARG A 158 10.22 -11.12 -0.87
C ARG A 158 10.14 -11.98 -2.13
N PRO A 159 11.22 -12.67 -2.52
CA PRO A 159 11.16 -13.62 -3.62
C PRO A 159 10.17 -14.75 -3.30
N THR A 160 9.53 -15.27 -4.35
CA THR A 160 8.60 -16.39 -4.23
C THR A 160 9.30 -17.62 -3.67
N PRO A 161 8.84 -18.20 -2.55
CA PRO A 161 9.37 -19.45 -2.03
C PRO A 161 9.19 -20.58 -3.04
N SER A 162 10.20 -21.46 -3.18
CA SER A 162 10.19 -22.55 -4.15
C SER A 162 9.00 -23.50 -4.02
N LEU A 163 8.43 -23.64 -2.82
CA LEU A 163 7.26 -24.47 -2.56
C LEU A 163 5.95 -23.87 -3.11
N VAL A 164 5.87 -22.55 -3.27
CA VAL A 164 4.70 -21.89 -3.88
C VAL A 164 4.79 -22.00 -5.40
N ALA A 165 6.01 -21.92 -5.95
CA ALA A 165 6.29 -22.08 -7.36
C ALA A 165 5.97 -23.47 -7.95
N THR A 166 5.67 -24.47 -7.10
CA THR A 166 5.19 -25.79 -7.56
C THR A 166 3.67 -25.87 -7.68
N LYS A 167 2.92 -25.00 -6.99
CA LYS A 167 1.45 -24.91 -7.08
C LYS A 167 1.00 -23.95 -8.18
N ILE A 168 1.66 -22.80 -8.27
CA ILE A 168 1.41 -21.78 -9.30
C ILE A 168 2.68 -21.68 -10.14
N GLN A 169 2.55 -21.55 -11.46
CA GLN A 169 3.71 -21.34 -12.33
C GLN A 169 4.49 -20.11 -11.85
N ALA A 170 5.79 -20.29 -11.60
CA ALA A 170 6.66 -19.24 -11.06
C ALA A 170 6.62 -17.95 -11.87
N ASP A 171 6.42 -18.06 -13.18
CA ASP A 171 6.36 -16.93 -14.11
C ASP A 171 5.18 -15.99 -13.86
N TYR A 172 4.13 -16.46 -13.17
CA TYR A 172 2.97 -15.65 -12.80
C TYR A 172 3.14 -14.92 -11.47
N LEU A 173 4.28 -15.09 -10.79
CA LEU A 173 4.53 -14.55 -9.46
C LEU A 173 5.66 -13.53 -9.48
N ASN A 174 5.35 -12.31 -9.05
CA ASN A 174 6.32 -11.24 -8.84
C ASN A 174 6.92 -11.25 -7.42
N GLY A 175 6.42 -12.09 -6.53
CA GLY A 175 6.97 -12.29 -5.19
C GLY A 175 5.90 -12.62 -4.15
N VAL A 176 6.27 -12.43 -2.88
CA VAL A 176 5.40 -12.59 -1.72
C VAL A 176 5.50 -11.35 -0.84
N ILE A 177 4.34 -10.83 -0.42
CA ILE A 177 4.25 -9.71 0.50
C ILE A 177 3.96 -10.27 1.89
N VAL A 178 4.79 -9.93 2.86
CA VAL A 178 4.55 -10.24 4.28
C VAL A 178 4.13 -8.94 4.97
N LEU A 179 2.90 -8.91 5.45
CA LEU A 179 2.36 -7.82 6.25
C LEU A 179 2.42 -8.18 7.72
N GLU A 180 3.20 -7.43 8.48
CA GLU A 180 3.12 -7.46 9.93
C GLU A 180 2.04 -6.49 10.39
N GLU A 181 0.96 -7.01 10.98
CA GLU A 181 0.01 -6.16 11.71
C GLU A 181 0.71 -5.63 12.96
N SER A 182 1.37 -4.48 12.81
CA SER A 182 1.79 -3.69 13.96
C SER A 182 0.52 -3.12 14.56
N GLN A 183 0.28 -3.37 15.85
CA GLN A 183 -0.75 -2.70 16.64
C GLN A 183 -0.68 -1.18 16.36
N GLY A 184 -1.59 -0.67 15.54
CA GLY A 184 -1.63 0.75 15.20
C GLY A 184 -0.67 1.22 14.11
N THR A 185 -0.33 0.41 13.10
CA THR A 185 -0.15 1.02 11.78
C THR A 185 -1.54 1.51 11.37
N GLN A 186 -1.85 2.77 11.67
CA GLN A 186 -2.64 3.55 10.72
C GLN A 186 -1.98 3.26 9.38
N GLY A 187 -2.62 2.40 8.57
CA GLY A 187 -2.40 2.45 7.13
C GLY A 187 -2.52 3.94 6.84
N THR A 188 -1.42 4.56 6.43
CA THR A 188 -1.42 5.98 6.17
C THR A 188 -2.53 6.17 5.14
N GLU A 189 -3.63 6.76 5.59
CA GLU A 189 -4.72 7.33 4.79
C GLU A 189 -4.16 8.52 3.96
N GLU A 190 -2.88 8.46 3.57
CA GLU A 190 -2.23 9.38 2.67
C GLU A 190 -2.57 8.97 1.25
N LYS A 191 -3.77 9.44 0.90
CA LYS A 191 -4.22 9.77 -0.45
C LYS A 191 -4.32 8.60 -1.41
N GLU A 192 -5.52 8.04 -1.32
CA GLU A 192 -6.41 7.50 -2.35
C GLU A 192 -6.41 8.33 -3.67
N GLU A 193 -5.26 8.54 -4.31
CA GLU A 193 -5.12 9.48 -5.44
C GLU A 193 -4.73 8.81 -6.77
N LEU A 194 -4.49 7.50 -6.81
CA LEU A 194 -4.10 6.79 -8.05
C LEU A 194 -4.88 5.53 -8.40
N ALA A 195 -5.90 5.14 -7.62
CA ALA A 195 -6.84 4.14 -8.10
C ALA A 195 -7.80 4.81 -9.11
N PRO A 196 -8.10 4.21 -10.28
CA PRO A 196 -9.22 4.63 -11.11
C PRO A 196 -10.47 4.84 -10.24
N GLU A 197 -11.26 5.90 -10.49
CA GLU A 197 -12.43 6.25 -9.67
C GLU A 197 -13.39 5.06 -9.45
N GLN A 198 -13.50 4.18 -10.44
CA GLN A 198 -14.30 2.94 -10.38
C GLN A 198 -13.81 1.96 -9.29
N ILE A 199 -12.50 1.88 -9.05
CA ILE A 199 -11.90 1.03 -8.01
C ILE A 199 -12.15 1.64 -6.63
N LYS A 200 -12.09 2.96 -6.47
CA LYS A 200 -12.37 3.65 -5.20
C LYS A 200 -13.78 3.38 -4.70
N GLU A 201 -14.76 3.38 -5.60
CA GLU A 201 -16.17 3.14 -5.24
C GLU A 201 -16.44 1.70 -4.76
N LEU A 202 -15.74 0.71 -5.31
CA LEU A 202 -15.82 -0.68 -4.84
C LEU A 202 -15.15 -0.90 -3.48
N LEU A 203 -14.11 -0.11 -3.15
CA LEU A 203 -13.33 -0.25 -1.92
C LEU A 203 -13.95 0.42 -0.69
N LYS A 204 -14.79 1.45 -0.87
CA LYS A 204 -15.43 2.20 0.23
C LYS A 204 -16.29 1.35 1.17
N THR A 205 -16.65 0.13 0.79
CA THR A 205 -17.59 -0.71 1.54
C THR A 205 -16.94 -1.87 2.31
N LYS A 206 -15.61 -2.08 2.20
CA LYS A 206 -14.99 -3.30 2.73
C LYS A 206 -13.81 -3.02 3.64
N LYS A 207 -13.86 -3.65 4.82
CA LYS A 207 -12.77 -3.69 5.79
C LYS A 207 -11.86 -4.89 5.45
N PRO A 208 -10.53 -4.77 5.55
CA PRO A 208 -9.65 -5.92 5.34
C PRO A 208 -10.00 -7.05 6.32
N ALA A 209 -10.15 -8.27 5.80
CA ALA A 209 -10.42 -9.46 6.59
C ALA A 209 -9.14 -9.92 7.30
N GLY A 210 -9.06 -9.72 8.62
CA GLY A 210 -7.93 -10.17 9.44
C GLY A 210 -8.27 -10.10 10.93
N GLY A 211 -8.12 -11.23 11.63
CA GLY A 211 -8.20 -11.28 13.10
C GLY A 211 -6.84 -10.89 13.72
N PRO A 212 -6.81 -10.31 14.93
CA PRO A 212 -5.60 -9.73 15.49
C PRO A 212 -4.46 -10.74 15.65
N GLY A 213 -3.27 -10.40 15.15
CA GLY A 213 -2.00 -11.02 15.60
C GLY A 213 -1.41 -12.13 14.74
N ARG A 214 -1.85 -12.31 13.48
CA ARG A 214 -1.15 -13.20 12.53
C ARG A 214 -0.56 -12.38 11.38
N ALA A 215 0.72 -12.60 11.10
CA ALA A 215 1.35 -12.08 9.88
C ALA A 215 0.54 -12.57 8.67
N ARG A 216 0.14 -11.65 7.80
CA ARG A 216 -0.60 -11.96 6.57
C ARG A 216 0.39 -12.09 5.43
N VAL A 217 0.26 -13.17 4.66
CA VAL A 217 1.13 -13.47 3.53
C VAL A 217 0.29 -13.41 2.28
N LEU A 218 0.63 -12.49 1.37
CA LEU A 218 -0.07 -12.32 0.09
C LEU A 218 0.85 -12.73 -1.06
N LEU A 219 0.32 -13.49 -2.00
CA LEU A 219 1.04 -13.83 -3.24
C LEU A 219 0.90 -12.68 -4.23
N LEU A 220 2.02 -12.09 -4.63
CA LEU A 220 2.03 -10.98 -5.60
C LEU A 220 2.05 -11.55 -7.02
N LEU A 221 0.92 -11.45 -7.70
CA LEU A 221 0.71 -11.92 -9.06
C LEU A 221 1.24 -10.92 -10.10
N ASP A 222 1.71 -11.46 -11.22
CA ASP A 222 1.97 -10.76 -12.47
C ASP A 222 0.82 -11.08 -13.44
N LEU A 223 -0.30 -10.34 -13.31
CA LEU A 223 -1.48 -10.59 -14.13
C LEU A 223 -1.17 -10.47 -15.63
N PRO A 224 -0.42 -9.47 -16.12
CA PRO A 224 -0.03 -9.39 -17.53
C PRO A 224 0.62 -10.65 -18.11
N LYS A 225 1.41 -11.39 -17.32
CA LYS A 225 2.05 -12.63 -17.78
C LYS A 225 1.13 -13.85 -17.83
N MET A 226 -0.08 -13.76 -17.29
CA MET A 226 -1.02 -14.88 -17.27
C MET A 226 -1.70 -15.13 -18.61
N LEU A 227 -1.60 -14.18 -19.54
CA LEU A 227 -2.14 -14.29 -20.88
C LEU A 227 -1.15 -13.72 -21.89
N SER A 228 -0.36 -14.58 -22.51
CA SER A 228 0.52 -14.16 -23.58
C SER A 228 -0.28 -13.69 -24.81
N GLU A 229 0.30 -12.79 -25.59
CA GLU A 229 -0.29 -12.33 -26.85
C GLU A 229 -0.52 -13.49 -27.83
N GLU A 230 0.38 -14.48 -27.87
CA GLU A 230 0.25 -15.68 -28.69
C GLU A 230 -0.94 -16.55 -28.27
N GLU A 231 -1.11 -16.79 -26.95
CA GLU A 231 -2.31 -17.46 -26.44
C GLU A 231 -3.56 -16.67 -26.81
N PHE A 232 -3.52 -15.34 -26.68
CA PHE A 232 -4.64 -14.47 -27.00
C PHE A 232 -5.07 -14.54 -28.45
N LEU A 233 -4.12 -14.43 -29.35
CA LEU A 233 -4.36 -14.55 -30.79
C LEU A 233 -4.80 -15.97 -31.16
N GLY A 234 -4.28 -16.98 -30.46
CA GLY A 234 -4.62 -18.39 -30.67
C GLY A 234 -6.11 -18.68 -30.50
N PHE A 235 -6.74 -18.12 -29.46
CA PHE A 235 -8.20 -18.22 -29.30
C PHE A 235 -8.98 -17.10 -29.99
N GLY A 236 -8.32 -16.05 -30.49
CA GLY A 236 -8.96 -14.89 -31.10
C GLY A 236 -9.89 -15.25 -32.27
N ASN A 237 -9.55 -16.27 -33.07
CA ASN A 237 -10.41 -16.75 -34.16
C ASN A 237 -11.70 -17.39 -33.63
N THR A 238 -11.57 -18.27 -32.63
CA THR A 238 -12.70 -18.94 -31.99
C THR A 238 -13.61 -17.93 -31.29
N VAL A 239 -13.03 -16.96 -30.58
CA VAL A 239 -13.76 -15.87 -29.92
C VAL A 239 -14.53 -15.05 -30.95
N ARG A 240 -13.90 -14.66 -32.07
CA ARG A 240 -14.59 -13.91 -33.14
C ARG A 240 -15.77 -14.68 -33.71
N GLN A 241 -15.59 -15.97 -33.99
CA GLN A 241 -16.66 -16.82 -34.50
C GLN A 241 -17.84 -16.90 -33.52
N THR A 242 -17.57 -17.12 -32.23
CA THR A 242 -18.63 -17.15 -31.20
C THR A 242 -19.37 -15.81 -31.09
N VAL A 243 -18.69 -14.68 -31.27
CA VAL A 243 -19.33 -13.36 -31.27
C VAL A 243 -20.24 -13.16 -32.49
N GLU A 244 -19.89 -13.72 -33.65
CA GLU A 244 -20.73 -13.66 -34.85
C GLU A 244 -21.97 -14.56 -34.74
N GLU A 245 -21.86 -15.72 -34.09
CA GLU A 245 -22.98 -16.66 -33.91
C GLU A 245 -24.03 -16.19 -32.89
N VAL A 246 -23.65 -15.29 -31.97
CA VAL A 246 -24.53 -14.79 -30.88
C VAL A 246 -25.22 -13.45 -31.25
N LYS A 247 -24.89 -12.86 -32.40
CA LYS A 247 -25.55 -11.66 -32.93
C LYS A 247 -26.75 -12.00 -33.81
#